data_AF-A0A9Q4Q2T9-F1
#
_entry.id   AF-A0A9Q4Q2T9-F1
#
_cell.length_a   1.000
_cell.length_b   1.000
_cell.length_c   1.000
_cell.angle_alpha   90.00
_cell.angle_beta   90.00
_cell.angle_gamma   90.00
#
_symmetry.space_group_name_H-M   'P 1'
#
loop_
_entity.id
_entity.type
_entity.pdbx_description
1 polymer ?
#
loop_
_entity_poly.entity_id
_entity_poly.type
_entity_poly.pdbx_seq_one_letter_code
_entity_poly.pdbx_strand_id
1 'polypeptide(L)'
;MFDDERVGGRRAVAGLGLALIAATAAFGALLGATLPDRTGLEELTVLAVTVPVTPLTLAAYGAAAVGGVLATLGTVVLVLSRFDENGV
;
A
#
# COMPACT_ATOMS: atom_id res chain seq x y z
N MET A 1 -12.19 -29.51 -16.27
CA MET A 1 -12.36 -28.05 -16.30
C MET A 1 -12.22 -27.57 -14.85
N PHE A 2 -11.00 -27.54 -14.31
CA PHE A 2 -10.71 -27.21 -12.91
C PHE A 2 -9.48 -26.28 -12.81
N ASP A 3 -9.35 -25.36 -13.76
CA ASP A 3 -8.23 -24.40 -13.81
C ASP A 3 -8.64 -22.96 -13.44
N ASP A 4 -9.93 -22.68 -13.26
CA ASP A 4 -10.42 -21.32 -13.00
C ASP A 4 -10.29 -20.88 -11.52
N GLU A 5 -10.34 -21.80 -10.55
CA GLU A 5 -10.35 -21.44 -9.12
C GLU A 5 -9.01 -20.87 -8.62
N ARG A 6 -7.88 -21.37 -9.13
CA ARG A 6 -6.54 -20.89 -8.75
C ARG A 6 -6.21 -19.51 -9.32
N VAL A 7 -6.72 -19.20 -10.53
CA VAL A 7 -6.50 -17.91 -11.20
C VAL A 7 -7.37 -16.81 -10.58
N GLY A 8 -8.58 -17.15 -10.11
CA GLY A 8 -9.48 -16.24 -9.40
C GLY A 8 -8.88 -15.71 -8.09
N GLY A 9 -8.30 -16.59 -7.26
CA GLY A 9 -7.73 -16.21 -5.96
C GLY A 9 -6.58 -15.21 -6.09
N ARG A 10 -5.64 -15.44 -7.02
CA ARG A 10 -4.48 -14.56 -7.21
C ARG A 10 -4.87 -13.19 -7.74
N ARG A 11 -5.84 -13.12 -8.66
CA ARG A 11 -6.40 -11.85 -9.15
C ARG A 11 -7.19 -11.11 -8.08
N ALA A 12 -7.95 -11.82 -7.25
CA ALA A 12 -8.70 -11.22 -6.15
C ALA A 12 -7.78 -10.59 -5.10
N VAL A 13 -6.70 -11.28 -4.72
CA VAL A 13 -5.69 -10.75 -3.77
C VAL A 13 -4.97 -9.53 -4.35
N ALA A 14 -4.57 -9.58 -5.62
CA ALA A 14 -3.94 -8.43 -6.29
C ALA A 14 -4.91 -7.23 -6.38
N GLY A 15 -6.17 -7.48 -6.70
CA GLY A 15 -7.22 -6.45 -6.76
C GLY A 15 -7.49 -5.84 -5.38
N LEU A 16 -7.58 -6.66 -4.33
CA LEU A 16 -7.75 -6.20 -2.95
C LEU A 16 -6.54 -5.38 -2.49
N GLY A 17 -5.32 -5.82 -2.81
CA GLY A 17 -4.10 -5.07 -2.52
C GLY A 17 -4.09 -3.70 -3.19
N LEU A 18 -4.43 -3.64 -4.48
CA LEU A 18 -4.57 -2.37 -5.21
C LEU A 18 -5.66 -1.48 -4.61
N ALA A 19 -6.81 -2.04 -4.23
CA ALA A 19 -7.89 -1.30 -3.60
C ALA A 19 -7.46 -0.71 -2.25
N LEU A 20 -6.70 -1.45 -1.44
CA LEU A 20 -6.13 -0.96 -0.18
C LEU A 20 -5.12 0.16 -0.41
N ILE A 21 -4.23 0.02 -1.40
CA ILE A 21 -3.27 1.08 -1.75
C ILE A 21 -4.02 2.34 -2.18
N ALA A 22 -5.03 2.20 -3.05
CA ALA A 22 -5.84 3.32 -3.52
C ALA A 22 -6.62 3.98 -2.38
N ALA A 23 -7.23 3.20 -1.48
CA ALA A 23 -7.95 3.72 -0.32
C ALA A 23 -7.02 4.47 0.63
N THR A 24 -5.81 3.94 0.86
CA THR A 24 -4.81 4.60 1.71
C THR A 24 -4.27 5.88 1.05
N ALA A 25 -4.05 5.86 -0.26
CA ALA A 25 -3.65 7.04 -1.01
C ALA A 25 -4.72 8.14 -0.95
N ALA A 26 -5.99 7.77 -1.14
CA ALA A 26 -7.12 8.69 -1.01
C ALA A 26 -7.24 9.25 0.41
N PHE A 27 -7.07 8.40 1.43
CA PHE A 27 -7.05 8.83 2.83
C PHE A 27 -5.90 9.80 3.11
N GLY A 28 -4.68 9.50 2.63
CA GLY A 28 -3.53 10.39 2.73
C GLY A 28 -3.77 11.73 2.02
N ALA A 29 -4.35 11.72 0.82
CA ALA A 29 -4.72 12.94 0.11
C ALA A 29 -5.70 13.81 0.90
N LEU A 30 -6.72 13.17 1.48
CA LEU A 30 -7.76 13.83 2.26
C LEU A 30 -7.19 14.44 3.54
N LEU A 31 -6.27 13.72 4.20
CA LEU A 31 -5.49 14.23 5.33
C LEU A 31 -4.61 15.41 4.92
N GLY A 32 -3.86 15.32 3.82
CA GLY A 32 -3.00 16.41 3.36
C GLY A 32 -3.77 17.65 2.91
N ALA A 33 -5.06 17.53 2.56
CA ALA A 33 -5.94 18.66 2.26
C ALA A 33 -6.58 19.27 3.51
N THR A 34 -6.83 18.47 4.56
CA THR A 34 -7.61 18.91 5.74
C THR A 34 -6.75 19.23 6.96
N LEU A 35 -5.56 18.63 7.10
CA LEU A 35 -4.64 18.90 8.20
C LEU A 35 -4.11 20.34 8.22
N PRO A 36 -3.66 20.93 7.10
CA PRO A 36 -3.08 22.28 7.11
C PRO A 36 -4.08 23.30 7.68
N ASP A 37 -5.33 23.24 7.22
CA ASP A 37 -6.41 24.14 7.64
C ASP A 37 -6.83 23.96 9.10
N ARG A 38 -6.65 22.76 9.66
CA ARG A 38 -7.10 22.42 11.03
C ARG A 38 -6.02 22.59 12.09
N THR A 39 -4.76 22.45 11.73
CA THR A 39 -3.65 22.33 12.69
C THR A 39 -2.55 23.37 12.50
N GLY A 40 -2.54 24.10 11.37
CA GLY A 40 -1.47 25.03 11.03
C GLY A 40 -0.12 24.33 10.77
N LEU A 41 -0.12 23.00 10.62
CA LEU A 41 1.06 22.21 10.31
C LEU A 41 1.35 22.30 8.81
N GLU A 42 2.25 23.21 8.44
CA GLU A 42 2.75 23.36 7.07
C GLU A 42 3.85 22.35 6.74
N GLU A 43 4.54 21.82 7.77
CA GLU A 43 5.68 20.91 7.64
C GLU A 43 5.52 19.68 8.53
N LEU A 44 5.77 18.49 7.96
CA LEU A 44 5.87 17.23 8.68
C LEU A 44 7.30 16.70 8.57
N THR A 45 7.88 16.34 9.71
CA THR A 45 9.19 15.68 9.75
C THR A 45 8.99 14.17 9.74
N VAL A 46 9.47 13.51 8.68
CA VAL A 46 9.45 12.05 8.56
C VAL A 46 10.90 11.58 8.46
N LEU A 47 11.36 10.73 9.39
CA LEU A 47 12.72 10.18 9.36
C LEU A 47 13.82 11.27 9.22
N ALA A 48 13.64 12.40 9.92
CA ALA A 48 14.50 13.59 9.88
C ALA A 48 14.50 14.38 8.56
N VAL A 49 13.61 14.06 7.62
CA VAL A 49 13.36 14.86 6.40
C VAL A 49 12.10 15.69 6.61
N THR A 50 12.24 17.00 6.51
CA THR A 50 11.10 17.92 6.54
C THR A 50 10.45 17.97 5.17
N VAL A 51 9.19 17.58 5.09
CA VAL A 51 8.41 17.56 3.84
C VAL A 51 7.16 18.41 4.03
N PRO A 52 6.80 19.26 3.05
CA PRO A 52 5.57 20.04 3.13
C PRO A 52 4.36 19.11 3.21
N VAL A 53 3.42 19.46 4.08
CA VAL A 53 2.15 18.75 4.25
C VAL A 53 1.24 19.13 3.10
N THR A 54 1.29 18.33 2.04
CA THR A 54 0.43 18.51 0.87
C THR A 54 -0.39 17.24 0.63
N PRO A 55 -1.55 17.35 -0.04
CA PRO A 55 -2.35 16.18 -0.41
C PRO A 55 -1.52 15.14 -1.17
N LEU A 56 -0.62 15.60 -2.05
CA LEU A 56 0.16 14.71 -2.89
C LEU A 56 1.27 14.00 -2.12
N THR A 57 1.99 14.70 -1.23
CA THR A 57 3.07 14.11 -0.42
C THR A 57 2.52 13.07 0.55
N LEU A 58 1.40 13.37 1.21
CA LEU A 58 0.79 12.46 2.17
C LEU A 58 0.09 11.26 1.50
N ALA A 59 -0.54 11.47 0.33
CA ALA A 59 -1.06 10.38 -0.49
C ALA A 59 0.05 9.43 -0.95
N ALA A 60 1.15 9.98 -1.46
CA ALA A 60 2.30 9.20 -1.90
C ALA A 60 2.94 8.43 -0.73
N TYR A 61 3.07 9.07 0.45
CA TYR A 61 3.58 8.42 1.64
C TYR A 61 2.69 7.26 2.09
N GLY A 62 1.36 7.47 2.18
CA GLY A 62 0.41 6.43 2.53
C GLY A 62 0.44 5.26 1.53
N ALA A 63 0.46 5.57 0.24
CA ALA A 63 0.56 4.57 -0.83
C ALA A 63 1.88 3.78 -0.76
N ALA A 64 3.00 4.45 -0.52
CA ALA A 64 4.32 3.81 -0.42
C ALA A 64 4.45 2.94 0.84
N ALA A 65 3.95 3.41 1.99
CA ALA A 65 3.99 2.65 3.23
C ALA A 65 3.14 1.38 3.13
N VAL A 66 1.87 1.50 2.73
CA VAL A 66 0.96 0.34 2.60
C VAL A 66 1.37 -0.55 1.43
N GLY A 67 1.74 0.05 0.30
CA GLY A 67 2.23 -0.68 -0.87
C GLY A 67 3.49 -1.48 -0.57
N GLY A 68 4.44 -0.91 0.18
CA GLY A 68 5.65 -1.60 0.61
C GLY A 68 5.36 -2.79 1.53
N VAL A 69 4.44 -2.63 2.49
CA VAL A 69 4.01 -3.73 3.38
C VAL A 69 3.31 -4.84 2.58
N LEU A 70 2.39 -4.49 1.68
CA LEU A 70 1.69 -5.48 0.87
C LEU A 70 2.63 -6.19 -0.13
N ALA A 71 3.57 -5.45 -0.73
CA ALA A 71 4.57 -6.01 -1.64
C ALA A 71 5.48 -7.00 -0.91
N THR A 72 5.99 -6.63 0.28
CA THR A 72 6.83 -7.52 1.09
C THR A 72 6.08 -8.79 1.51
N LEU A 73 4.83 -8.66 1.98
CA LEU A 73 3.96 -9.82 2.28
C LEU A 73 3.75 -10.71 1.05
N GLY A 74 3.46 -10.10 -0.10
CA GLY A 74 3.30 -10.82 -1.37
C GLY A 74 4.56 -11.57 -1.79
N THR A 75 5.74 -10.95 -1.63
CA THR A 75 7.03 -11.58 -1.90
C THR A 75 7.28 -12.76 -0.96
N VAL A 76 7.04 -12.61 0.34
CA VAL A 76 7.21 -13.68 1.34
C VAL A 76 6.34 -14.88 0.99
N VAL A 77 5.05 -14.65 0.69
CA VAL A 77 4.12 -15.72 0.29
C VAL A 77 4.61 -16.41 -0.98
N LEU A 78 5.05 -15.66 -1.99
CA LEU A 78 5.52 -16.23 -3.25
C LEU A 78 6.75 -17.11 -3.04
N VAL A 79 7.70 -16.66 -2.21
CA VAL A 79 8.90 -17.42 -1.85
C VAL A 79 8.52 -18.71 -1.13
N LEU A 80 7.65 -18.64 -0.12
CA LEU A 80 7.20 -19.81 0.64
C LEU A 80 6.43 -20.81 -0.22
N SER A 81 5.53 -20.35 -1.08
CA SER A 81 4.82 -21.22 -2.04
C SER A 81 5.77 -21.93 -2.99
N ARG A 82 6.84 -21.25 -3.44
CA ARG A 82 7.90 -21.86 -4.25
C ARG A 82 8.62 -22.98 -3.51
N PHE A 83 8.86 -22.83 -2.21
CA PHE A 83 9.49 -23.89 -1.41
C PHE A 83 8.57 -25.09 -1.19
N ASP A 84 7.28 -24.85 -0.99
CA ASP A 84 6.26 -25.91 -0.88
C ASP A 84 6.15 -26.71 -2.20
N GLU A 85 6.17 -26.04 -3.36
CA GLU A 85 6.18 -26.70 -4.67
C GLU A 85 7.45 -27.51 -4.97
N ASN A 86 8.60 -27.14 -4.40
CA ASN A 86 9.87 -27.86 -4.60
C ASN A 86 10.12 -28.95 -3.53
N GLY A 87 9.15 -29.18 -2.64
CA GLY A 87 9.23 -30.12 -1.52
C GLY A 87 8.74 -31.55 -1.81
N VAL A 88 8.66 -31.96 -3.08
CA VAL A 88 8.32 -33.34 -3.52
C VAL A 88 9.42 -33.96 -4.36
#